data_AF-A0A924NE62-F1
#
_entry.id   AF-A0A924NE62-F1
#
_cell.length_a   1.000
_cell.length_b   1.000
_cell.length_c   1.000
_cell.angle_alpha   90.00
_cell.angle_beta   90.00
_cell.angle_gamma   90.00
#
_symmetry.space_group_name_H-M   'P 1'
#
loop_
_entity.id
_entity.type
_entity.pdbx_description
1 polymer ?
#
loop_
_entity_poly.entity_id
_entity_poly.type
_entity_poly.pdbx_seq_one_letter_code
_entity_poly.pdbx_strand_id
1 'polypeptide(L)'
;MAFTLRQLQFFIIAAAEQYLVSGADRALSISQSSITQAVRALEDDLGVTLFDCQARRITHKGAAFLRHASQILADVATTRTTFQNDAETATVVTGKNRFTLFGLRSGNFFFAKILPPEASLS
;
A
#
# COMPACT_ATOMS: atom_id res chain seq x y z
N MET A 1 21.45 -4.75 7.38
CA MET A 1 20.84 -3.53 6.80
C MET A 1 19.39 -3.54 7.26
N ALA A 2 18.46 -2.78 6.67
CA ALA A 2 17.04 -2.97 6.91
C ALA A 2 16.39 -3.39 5.60
N PHE A 3 15.63 -4.47 5.60
CA PHE A 3 14.83 -4.90 4.47
C PHE A 3 13.81 -3.82 4.05
N THR A 4 13.36 -3.90 2.79
CA THR A 4 12.50 -2.90 2.14
C THR A 4 11.07 -3.40 1.95
N LEU A 5 10.10 -2.49 1.84
CA LEU A 5 8.71 -2.83 1.54
C LEU A 5 8.56 -3.57 0.20
N ARG A 6 9.44 -3.29 -0.78
CA ARG A 6 9.47 -3.99 -2.06
C ARG A 6 9.88 -5.46 -1.89
N GLN A 7 10.85 -5.73 -1.03
CA GLN A 7 11.24 -7.11 -0.70
C GLN A 7 10.10 -7.87 0.00
N LEU A 8 9.33 -7.21 0.88
CA LEU A 8 8.13 -7.82 1.48
C LEU A 8 7.08 -8.19 0.42
N GLN A 9 6.83 -7.31 -0.55
CA GLN A 9 5.91 -7.61 -1.65
C GLN A 9 6.37 -8.82 -2.46
N PHE A 10 7.67 -8.88 -2.81
CA PHE A 10 8.22 -9.99 -3.59
C PHE A 10 8.19 -11.31 -2.82
N PHE A 11 8.43 -11.26 -1.50
CA PHE A 11 8.28 -12.40 -0.62
C PHE A 11 6.85 -12.94 -0.58
N ILE A 12 5.84 -12.07 -0.44
CA ILE A 12 4.42 -12.47 -0.40
C ILE A 12 4.00 -13.10 -1.73
N ILE A 13 4.40 -12.51 -2.86
CA ILE A 13 4.13 -13.07 -4.20
C ILE A 13 4.76 -14.47 -4.31
N ALA A 14 6.03 -14.62 -3.92
CA ALA A 14 6.72 -15.92 -3.94
C ALA A 14 6.07 -16.95 -3.00
N ALA A 15 5.52 -16.52 -1.87
CA ALA A 15 4.80 -17.37 -0.93
C ALA A 15 3.44 -17.83 -1.46
N ALA A 16 2.72 -16.95 -2.16
CA ALA A 16 1.44 -17.26 -2.80
C ALA A 16 1.60 -18.26 -3.95
N GLU A 17 2.67 -18.14 -4.75
CA GLU A 17 2.95 -19.03 -5.88
C GLU A 17 3.70 -20.32 -5.49
N GLN A 18 3.79 -20.65 -4.19
CA GLN A 18 4.49 -21.84 -3.68
C GLN A 18 5.90 -22.00 -4.29
N TYR A 19 6.74 -20.96 -4.13
CA TYR A 19 8.14 -20.92 -4.59
C TYR A 19 8.35 -20.95 -6.12
N LEU A 20 7.33 -21.30 -6.91
CA LEU A 20 7.37 -21.22 -8.36
C LEU A 20 6.95 -19.83 -8.81
N VAL A 21 7.92 -18.93 -8.93
CA VAL A 21 7.75 -17.56 -9.46
C VAL A 21 7.43 -17.54 -10.98
N SER A 22 6.95 -18.65 -11.55
CA SER A 22 6.54 -18.73 -12.96
C SER A 22 5.27 -17.93 -13.25
N GLY A 23 4.54 -17.51 -12.20
CA GLY A 23 3.33 -16.71 -12.28
C GLY A 23 3.55 -15.21 -12.03
N ALA A 24 4.81 -14.78 -11.78
CA ALA A 24 5.16 -13.41 -11.40
C ALA A 24 4.30 -12.42 -12.18
N ASP A 25 3.42 -11.76 -11.41
CA ASP A 25 2.24 -11.09 -11.91
C ASP A 25 2.56 -10.26 -13.16
N ARG A 26 1.94 -10.61 -14.30
CA ARG A 26 2.08 -9.81 -15.54
C ARG A 26 1.69 -8.36 -15.29
N ALA A 27 0.87 -8.10 -14.26
CA ALA A 27 0.50 -6.77 -13.81
C ALA A 27 1.69 -5.93 -13.33
N LEU A 28 2.77 -6.54 -12.82
CA LEU A 28 3.93 -5.83 -12.28
C LEU A 28 5.16 -5.85 -13.19
N SER A 29 5.16 -6.62 -14.28
CA SER A 29 6.31 -6.74 -15.21
C SER A 29 7.64 -7.06 -14.50
N ILE A 30 7.60 -7.86 -13.43
CA ILE A 30 8.79 -8.20 -12.64
C ILE A 30 9.38 -9.53 -13.13
N SER A 31 10.70 -9.58 -13.28
CA SER A 31 11.41 -10.82 -13.61
C SER A 31 11.55 -11.75 -12.41
N GLN A 32 11.52 -13.06 -12.66
CA GLN A 32 11.79 -14.10 -11.66
C GLN A 32 13.15 -13.94 -10.96
N SER A 33 14.17 -13.45 -11.67
CA SER A 33 15.50 -13.16 -11.10
C SER A 33 15.45 -12.09 -10.01
N SER A 34 14.64 -11.05 -10.20
CA SER A 34 14.49 -9.94 -9.26
C SER A 34 13.83 -10.40 -7.95
N ILE A 35 12.80 -11.26 -8.05
CA ILE A 35 12.09 -11.81 -6.89
C ILE A 35 13.03 -12.72 -6.09
N THR A 36 13.75 -13.61 -6.78
CA THR A 36 14.69 -14.53 -6.12
C THR A 36 15.81 -13.78 -5.40
N GLN A 37 16.38 -12.75 -6.02
CA GLN A 37 17.41 -11.92 -5.39
C GLN A 37 16.88 -11.14 -4.18
N ALA A 38 15.68 -10.59 -4.28
CA ALA A 38 15.05 -9.87 -3.17
C ALA A 38 14.75 -10.76 -1.97
N VAL A 39 14.27 -11.99 -2.21
CA VAL A 39 14.02 -12.99 -1.17
C VAL A 39 15.33 -13.42 -0.51
N ARG A 40 16.40 -13.67 -1.27
CA ARG A 40 17.71 -14.00 -0.70
C ARG A 40 18.26 -12.87 0.17
N ALA A 41 18.22 -11.63 -0.33
CA ALA A 41 18.65 -10.47 0.45
C ALA A 41 17.84 -10.29 1.74
N LEU A 42 16.55 -10.65 1.70
CA LEU A 42 15.68 -10.65 2.88
C LEU A 42 16.06 -11.76 3.88
N GLU A 43 16.35 -12.96 3.41
CA GLU A 43 16.84 -14.07 4.24
C GLU A 43 18.20 -13.76 4.88
N ASP A 44 19.10 -13.15 4.11
CA ASP A 44 20.43 -12.71 4.59
C ASP A 44 20.32 -11.63 5.67
N ASP A 45 19.42 -10.65 5.49
CA ASP A 45 19.20 -9.57 6.46
C ASP A 45 18.56 -10.06 7.76
N LEU A 46 17.64 -11.03 7.66
CA LEU A 46 16.95 -11.63 8.81
C LEU A 46 17.76 -12.76 9.48
N GLY A 47 18.78 -13.30 8.80
CA GLY A 47 19.54 -14.47 9.26
C GLY A 47 18.71 -15.75 9.37
N VAL A 48 17.63 -15.87 8.58
CA VAL A 48 16.73 -17.03 8.61
C VAL A 48 16.33 -17.46 7.21
N THR A 49 16.14 -18.76 7.05
CA THR A 49 15.60 -19.35 5.83
C THR A 49 14.07 -19.28 5.86
N LEU A 50 13.48 -18.53 4.94
CA LEU A 50 12.05 -18.36 4.76
C LEU A 50 11.48 -19.38 3.75
N PHE A 51 12.28 -19.82 2.79
CA PHE A 51 11.91 -20.87 1.83
C PHE A 51 12.82 -22.09 1.87
N ASP A 52 12.21 -23.27 1.81
CA ASP A 52 12.92 -24.52 1.63
C ASP A 52 13.12 -24.80 0.14
N CYS A 53 14.36 -24.66 -0.33
CA CYS A 53 14.76 -24.93 -1.71
C CYS A 53 14.56 -26.39 -2.14
N GLN A 54 14.69 -27.35 -1.21
CA GLN A 54 14.55 -28.78 -1.51
C GLN A 54 13.08 -29.16 -1.63
N ALA A 55 12.27 -28.68 -0.68
CA ALA A 55 10.87 -29.03 -0.57
C ALA A 55 9.92 -28.03 -1.27
N ARG A 56 10.49 -27.02 -1.96
CA ARG A 56 9.83 -25.92 -2.69
C ARG A 56 8.64 -25.34 -1.95
N ARG A 57 8.81 -25.10 -0.65
CA ARG A 57 7.74 -24.67 0.25
C ARG A 57 8.22 -23.61 1.21
N ILE A 58 7.28 -22.88 1.79
CA ILE A 58 7.57 -21.94 2.86
C ILE A 58 7.99 -22.71 4.14
N THR A 59 8.98 -22.20 4.86
CA THR A 59 9.40 -22.77 6.16
C THR A 59 8.43 -22.35 7.27
N HIS A 60 8.56 -22.93 8.46
CA HIS A 60 7.81 -22.46 9.64
C HIS A 60 8.10 -20.98 9.97
N LYS A 61 9.37 -20.57 9.87
CA LYS A 61 9.78 -19.17 10.03
C LYS A 61 9.22 -18.30 8.92
N GLY A 62 9.23 -18.78 7.67
CA GLY A 62 8.61 -18.12 6.54
C GLY A 62 7.11 -17.87 6.74
N ALA A 63 6.37 -18.85 7.24
CA ALA A 63 4.94 -18.72 7.52
C ALA A 63 4.66 -17.69 8.63
N ALA A 64 5.49 -17.66 9.67
CA ALA A 64 5.40 -16.63 10.71
C ALA A 64 5.70 -15.24 10.12
N PHE A 65 6.78 -15.11 9.34
CA PHE A 65 7.17 -13.88 8.68
C PHE A 65 6.12 -13.37 7.70
N LEU A 66 5.43 -14.25 6.97
CA LEU A 66 4.36 -13.91 6.04
C LEU A 66 3.22 -13.14 6.71
N ARG A 67 2.84 -13.53 7.94
CA ARG A 67 1.81 -12.80 8.69
C ARG A 67 2.24 -11.37 9.00
N HIS A 68 3.49 -11.19 9.44
CA HIS A 68 4.03 -9.87 9.75
C HIS A 68 4.22 -9.01 8.50
N ALA A 69 4.73 -9.59 7.40
CA ALA A 69 4.90 -8.90 6.12
C ALA A 69 3.55 -8.39 5.58
N SER A 70 2.51 -9.22 5.63
CA SER A 70 1.16 -8.84 5.20
C SER A 70 0.57 -7.72 6.05
N GLN A 71 0.77 -7.76 7.38
CA GLN A 71 0.33 -6.68 8.28
C GLN A 71 1.01 -5.36 7.96
N ILE A 72 2.33 -5.35 7.80
CA ILE A 72 3.09 -4.14 7.47
C ILE A 72 2.57 -3.50 6.17
N LEU A 73 2.36 -4.30 5.13
CA LEU A 73 1.84 -3.78 3.85
C LEU A 73 0.39 -3.30 3.95
N ALA A 74 -0.44 -3.97 4.77
CA ALA A 74 -1.80 -3.53 5.05
C ALA A 74 -1.81 -2.18 5.77
N ASP A 75 -0.95 -1.98 6.77
CA ASP A 75 -0.83 -0.70 7.50
C ASP A 75 -0.36 0.42 6.59
N VAL A 76 0.60 0.15 5.69
CA VAL A 76 1.04 1.09 4.67
C VAL A 76 -0.10 1.47 3.72
N ALA A 77 -0.91 0.48 3.30
CA ALA A 77 -2.07 0.73 2.43
C ALA A 77 -3.15 1.55 3.15
N THR A 78 -3.48 1.21 4.40
CA THR A 78 -4.43 1.96 5.23
C THR A 78 -3.96 3.40 5.41
N THR A 79 -2.69 3.60 5.78
CA THR A 79 -2.09 4.93 5.94
C THR A 79 -2.24 5.74 4.64
N ARG A 80 -1.88 5.16 3.50
CA ARG A 80 -2.04 5.83 2.21
C ARG A 80 -3.49 6.24 1.96
N THR A 81 -4.45 5.37 2.22
CA THR A 81 -5.88 5.66 2.02
C THR A 81 -6.37 6.75 2.95
N THR A 82 -6.06 6.69 4.25
CA THR A 82 -6.46 7.72 5.24
C THR A 82 -5.98 9.10 4.82
N PHE A 83 -4.68 9.25 4.54
CA PHE A 83 -4.10 10.55 4.22
C PHE A 83 -4.37 11.02 2.78
N GLN A 84 -4.77 10.12 1.87
CA GLN A 84 -5.29 10.52 0.55
C GLN A 84 -6.72 11.04 0.62
N ASN A 85 -7.54 10.50 1.54
CA ASN A 85 -8.92 10.93 1.75
C ASN A 85 -9.01 12.23 2.57
N ASP A 86 -8.07 12.48 3.48
CA ASP A 86 -8.00 13.72 4.27
C ASP A 86 -7.67 14.97 3.41
N ALA A 87 -7.23 14.77 2.16
CA ALA A 87 -6.98 15.87 1.22
C ALA A 87 -8.27 16.52 0.66
N GLU A 88 -9.47 16.00 1.00
CA GLU A 88 -10.73 16.45 0.41
C GLU A 88 -11.78 17.05 1.37
N THR A 89 -11.46 17.34 2.64
CA THR A 89 -12.47 18.02 3.50
C THR A 89 -11.87 19.06 4.43
N ALA A 90 -11.65 20.26 3.89
CA ALA A 90 -11.52 21.48 4.68
C ALA A 90 -12.89 22.18 4.76
N THR A 91 -13.73 21.80 5.72
CA THR A 91 -14.85 22.63 6.15
C THR A 91 -14.34 23.70 7.12
N VAL A 92 -14.03 24.87 6.57
CA VAL A 92 -13.70 26.05 7.39
C VAL A 92 -15.01 26.73 7.77
N VAL A 93 -15.38 26.65 9.05
CA VAL A 93 -16.49 27.45 9.60
C VAL A 93 -15.90 28.72 10.22
N THR A 94 -15.90 29.81 9.44
CA THR A 94 -15.57 31.15 9.93
C THR A 94 -16.85 31.96 10.05
N GLY A 95 -17.38 32.13 11.27
CA GLY A 95 -18.57 32.94 11.56
C GLY A 95 -19.90 32.34 11.09
N LYS A 96 -20.97 33.15 11.09
CA LYS A 96 -22.38 32.76 10.76
C LYS A 96 -22.59 32.12 9.38
N ASN A 97 -21.55 31.99 8.55
CA ASN A 97 -21.63 31.45 7.21
C ASN A 97 -20.84 30.14 7.11
N ARG A 98 -21.53 29.08 6.68
CA ARG A 98 -20.94 27.75 6.45
C ARG A 98 -20.48 27.66 5.00
N PHE A 99 -19.18 27.58 4.77
CA PHE A 99 -18.61 27.34 3.45
C PHE A 99 -18.05 25.91 3.38
N THR A 100 -18.46 25.16 2.35
CA THR A 100 -17.89 23.86 2.02
C THR A 100 -16.95 24.05 0.84
N LEU A 101 -15.64 23.89 1.04
CA LEU A 101 -14.69 23.84 -0.07
C LEU A 101 -14.57 22.41 -0.57
N PHE A 102 -14.87 22.20 -1.86
CA PHE A 102 -14.48 21.00 -2.61
C PHE A 102 -13.23 21.35 -3.43
N GLY A 103 -12.10 20.74 -3.11
CA GLY A 103 -10.87 20.84 -3.92
C GLY A 103 -10.81 19.71 -4.93
N LEU A 104 -10.59 20.01 -6.21
CA LEU A 104 -10.26 19.01 -7.23
C LEU A 104 -8.81 19.20 -7.71
N ARG A 105 -8.19 18.05 -7.98
CA ARG A 105 -6.76 17.75 -7.82
C ARG A 105 -5.77 18.34 -8.83
N SER A 106 -6.13 19.28 -9.70
CA SER A 106 -5.20 19.73 -10.75
C SER A 106 -5.60 21.05 -11.38
N GLY A 107 -5.18 22.16 -10.78
CA GLY A 107 -5.36 23.49 -11.35
C GLY A 107 -5.56 24.52 -10.26
N ASN A 108 -4.73 25.56 -10.27
CA ASN A 108 -4.71 26.62 -9.27
C ASN A 108 -5.93 27.56 -9.42
N PHE A 109 -7.15 27.05 -9.20
CA PHE A 109 -8.39 27.83 -9.25
C PHE A 109 -9.26 27.52 -8.02
N PHE A 110 -9.36 28.51 -7.13
CA PHE A 110 -10.33 28.52 -6.04
C PHE A 110 -11.60 29.21 -6.53
N PHE A 111 -12.66 28.44 -6.81
CA PHE A 111 -14.00 29.03 -6.99
C PHE A 111 -14.79 28.87 -5.69
N ALA A 112 -14.85 29.95 -4.91
CA ALA A 112 -15.78 30.05 -3.79
C ALA A 112 -17.17 30.34 -4.34
N LYS A 113 -18.02 29.32 -4.48
CA LYS A 113 -19.44 29.55 -4.75
C LYS A 113 -20.16 29.83 -3.43
N ILE A 114 -20.51 31.10 -3.20
CA ILE A 114 -21.41 31.48 -2.10
C ILE A 114 -22.78 30.91 -2.44
N LEU A 115 -23.27 29.95 -1.63
CA LEU A 115 -24.65 29.49 -1.72
C LEU A 115 -25.55 30.57 -1.06
N PRO A 116 -26.49 31.19 -1.78
CA PRO A 116 -27.44 32.10 -1.16
C PRO A 116 -28.37 31.32 -0.21
N PRO A 117 -28.77 31.92 0.92
CA PRO A 117 -29.51 31.23 2.00
C PRO A 117 -30.95 30.83 1.65
N GLU A 118 -31.48 31.22 0.48
CA GLU A 118 -32.91 31.16 0.17
C GLU A 118 -33.32 29.92 -0.67
N ALA A 119 -32.50 28.87 -0.75
CA ALA A 119 -32.89 27.64 -1.45
C ALA A 119 -33.54 26.60 -0.52
N SER A 120 -34.18 27.05 0.55
CA SER A 120 -35.15 26.26 1.32
C SER A 120 -36.54 26.87 1.09
N LEU A 121 -37.40 26.10 0.41
CA LEU A 121 -38.84 26.29 0.17
C LEU A 121 -39.23 26.67 -1.27
N SER A 122 -39.34 25.64 -2.12
CA SER A 122 -40.59 25.31 -2.84
C SER A 122 -40.55 23.85 -3.25
#